data_AF-A0A167L882-F1
#
_entry.id   AF-A0A167L882-F1
#
_cell.length_a   1.000
_cell.length_b   1.000
_cell.length_c   1.000
_cell.angle_alpha   90.00
_cell.angle_beta   90.00
_cell.angle_gamma   90.00
#
_symmetry.space_group_name_H-M   'P 1'
#
loop_
_entity.id
_entity.type
_entity.pdbx_description
1 polymer ?
#
loop_
_entity_poly.entity_id
_entity_poly.type
_entity_poly.pdbx_seq_one_letter_code
_entity_poly.pdbx_strand_id
1 'polypeptide(L)'
;MHVPRLYAYGRDKHFEYIAMELCGPPLGGCVMPVSEIFEPALQLLDGLEAIHSAGILYGDIKPKNILLCPSRPGVPQRAVICDFGLARSLSSAASAGATHFIGSLHYGSRLDPPTT
;
A
#
# COMPACT_ATOMS: atom_id res chain seq x y z
N MET A 1 -12.79 2.04 -0.90
CA MET A 1 -11.52 1.82 -1.65
C MET A 1 -10.40 2.46 -0.86
N HIS A 2 -9.43 1.65 -0.43
CA HIS A 2 -8.37 2.03 0.52
C HIS A 2 -7.04 2.33 -0.19
N VAL A 3 -7.12 3.14 -1.23
CA VAL A 3 -6.00 3.66 -2.01
C VAL A 3 -6.31 5.14 -2.30
N PRO A 4 -5.34 6.08 -2.18
CA PRO A 4 -5.56 7.48 -2.49
C PRO A 4 -6.09 7.66 -3.91
N ARG A 5 -7.05 8.58 -4.10
CA ARG A 5 -7.53 8.92 -5.44
C ARG A 5 -6.41 9.59 -6.23
N LEU A 6 -6.15 9.09 -7.43
CA LEU A 6 -5.27 9.73 -8.40
C LEU A 6 -6.06 10.78 -9.18
N TYR A 7 -5.57 12.02 -9.22
CA TYR A 7 -6.19 13.11 -9.97
C TYR A 7 -5.49 13.36 -11.30
N ALA A 8 -4.16 13.33 -11.30
CA ALA A 8 -3.36 13.51 -12.50
C ALA A 8 -2.00 12.85 -12.35
N TYR A 9 -1.41 12.51 -13.48
CA TYR A 9 0.00 12.17 -13.59
C TYR A 9 0.61 13.01 -14.70
N GLY A 10 1.90 13.31 -14.58
CA GLY A 10 2.62 14.11 -15.56
C GLY A 10 4.12 13.84 -15.48
N ARG A 11 4.84 14.29 -16.49
CA ARG A 11 6.29 14.14 -16.59
C ARG A 11 6.90 15.35 -17.27
N ASP A 12 8.03 15.81 -16.76
CA ASP A 12 8.91 16.74 -17.46
C ASP A 12 10.26 16.07 -17.79
N LYS A 13 11.27 16.86 -18.18
CA LYS A 13 12.60 16.33 -18.53
C LYS A 13 13.34 15.68 -17.36
N HIS A 14 13.03 16.06 -16.12
CA HIS A 14 13.78 15.70 -14.93
C HIS A 14 12.95 14.91 -13.91
N PHE A 15 11.62 15.03 -13.93
CA PHE A 15 10.76 14.50 -12.89
C PHE A 15 9.46 13.90 -13.44
N GLU A 16 8.96 12.92 -12.70
CA GLU A 16 7.61 12.40 -12.82
C GLU A 16 6.80 12.90 -11.62
N TYR A 17 5.58 13.33 -11.89
CA TYR A 17 4.72 13.94 -10.90
C TYR A 17 3.38 13.21 -10.85
N ILE A 18 2.88 13.05 -9.64
CA ILE A 18 1.59 12.44 -9.36
C ILE A 18 0.82 13.39 -8.45
N ALA A 19 -0.35 13.83 -8.90
CA ALA A 19 -1.31 14.56 -8.08
C ALA A 19 -2.35 13.58 -7.55
N MET A 20 -2.43 13.44 -6.24
CA MET A 20 -3.34 12.51 -5.58
C MET A 20 -4.03 13.17 -4.40
N GLU A 21 -5.03 12.48 -3.86
CA GLU A 21 -5.71 12.86 -2.64
C GLU A 21 -4.74 13.17 -1.51
N LEU A 22 -4.86 14.37 -0.95
CA LEU A 22 -4.09 14.77 0.23
C LEU A 22 -4.61 14.01 1.45
N CYS A 23 -3.83 13.01 1.88
CA CYS A 23 -4.10 12.23 3.07
C CYS A 23 -3.37 12.81 4.30
N GLY A 24 -3.66 12.27 5.48
CA GLY A 24 -2.96 12.65 6.71
C GLY A 24 -1.66 11.87 6.91
N PRO A 25 -1.12 11.86 8.14
CA PRO A 25 0.18 11.26 8.43
C PRO A 25 0.16 9.73 8.26
N PRO A 26 1.35 9.12 8.09
CA PRO A 26 1.49 7.68 8.07
C PRO A 26 1.26 7.06 9.45
N LEU A 27 0.71 5.85 9.47
CA LEU A 27 0.45 5.08 10.68
C LEU A 27 1.72 4.81 11.51
N GLY A 28 2.88 4.70 10.85
CA GLY A 28 4.16 4.41 11.52
C GLY A 28 4.63 5.42 12.57
N GLY A 29 4.01 6.60 12.65
CA GLY A 29 4.26 7.60 13.71
C GLY A 29 3.16 7.70 14.76
N CYS A 30 2.10 6.89 14.66
CA CYS A 30 0.95 6.95 15.53
C CYS A 30 1.07 5.92 16.66
N VAL A 31 0.82 6.37 17.90
CA VAL A 31 0.61 5.48 19.04
C VAL A 31 -0.91 5.38 19.24
N MET A 32 -1.43 4.17 19.15
CA MET A 32 -2.86 3.91 19.30
C MET A 32 -3.11 2.68 20.19
N PRO A 33 -4.23 2.64 20.94
CA PRO A 33 -4.67 1.46 21.66
C PRO A 33 -4.87 0.26 20.72
N VAL A 34 -4.59 -0.95 21.20
CA VAL A 34 -4.79 -2.18 20.42
C VAL A 34 -6.24 -2.31 19.93
N SER A 35 -7.21 -1.86 20.72
CA SER A 35 -8.63 -1.85 20.35
C SER A 35 -8.93 -1.02 19.11
N GLU A 36 -8.11 -0.01 18.80
CA GLU A 36 -8.31 0.87 17.65
C GLU A 36 -7.62 0.33 16.38
N ILE A 37 -6.76 -0.69 16.48
CA ILE A 37 -5.98 -1.25 15.35
C ILE A 37 -6.86 -2.08 14.40
N PHE A 38 -7.93 -2.69 14.92
CA PHE A 38 -8.77 -3.59 14.13
C PHE A 38 -9.40 -2.90 12.93
N GLU A 39 -9.90 -1.68 13.12
CA GLU A 39 -10.54 -0.91 12.07
C GLU A 39 -9.61 -0.61 10.88
N PRO A 40 -8.43 0.03 11.05
CA PRO A 40 -7.51 0.21 9.94
C PRO A 40 -7.00 -1.12 9.38
N ALA A 41 -6.82 -2.17 10.19
CA ALA A 41 -6.41 -3.48 9.68
C ALA A 41 -7.43 -4.07 8.69
N LEU A 42 -8.74 -4.00 9.00
CA LEU A 42 -9.80 -4.45 8.10
C LEU A 42 -9.80 -3.63 6.80
N GLN A 43 -9.71 -2.31 6.90
CA GLN A 43 -9.62 -1.41 5.74
C GLN A 43 -8.40 -1.72 4.85
N LEU A 44 -7.27 -2.11 5.44
CA LEU A 44 -6.09 -2.51 4.69
C LEU A 44 -6.28 -3.84 3.96
N LEU A 45 -7.01 -4.79 4.55
CA LEU A 45 -7.36 -6.05 3.88
C LEU A 45 -8.25 -5.79 2.67
N ASP A 46 -9.27 -4.94 2.81
CA ASP A 46 -10.13 -4.52 1.70
C ASP A 46 -9.32 -3.81 0.58
N GLY A 47 -8.34 -2.97 0.98
CA GLY A 47 -7.42 -2.32 0.05
C GLY A 47 -6.54 -3.31 -0.71
N LEU A 48 -5.95 -4.26 0.01
CA LEU A 48 -5.12 -5.32 -0.56
C LEU A 48 -5.92 -6.23 -1.50
N GLU A 49 -7.14 -6.61 -1.13
CA GLU A 49 -8.02 -7.39 -1.99
C GLU A 49 -8.29 -6.66 -3.31
N ALA A 50 -8.59 -5.36 -3.25
CA ALA A 50 -8.81 -4.55 -4.45
C ALA A 50 -7.55 -4.47 -5.33
N ILE A 51 -6.37 -4.29 -4.72
CA ILE A 51 -5.08 -4.24 -5.44
C ILE A 51 -4.79 -5.60 -6.11
N HIS A 52 -4.98 -6.71 -5.39
CA HIS A 52 -4.75 -8.06 -5.92
C HIS A 52 -5.75 -8.41 -7.02
N SER A 53 -7.01 -8.03 -6.87
CA SER A 53 -8.05 -8.22 -7.89
C SER A 53 -7.76 -7.44 -9.18
N ALA A 54 -7.01 -6.34 -9.08
CA ALA A 54 -6.50 -5.59 -10.23
C ALA A 54 -5.26 -6.23 -10.89
N GLY A 55 -4.82 -7.40 -10.44
CA GLY A 55 -3.65 -8.09 -10.99
C GLY A 55 -2.32 -7.56 -10.45
N ILE A 56 -2.31 -6.79 -9.36
CA ILE A 56 -1.12 -6.11 -8.85
C ILE A 56 -0.70 -6.77 -7.53
N LEU A 57 0.59 -7.09 -7.41
CA LEU A 57 1.23 -7.42 -6.14
C LEU A 57 1.82 -6.14 -5.56
N TYR A 58 1.37 -5.72 -4.37
CA TYR A 58 1.81 -4.47 -3.76
C TYR A 58 3.26 -4.53 -3.23
N GLY A 59 3.61 -5.56 -2.46
CA GLY A 59 4.99 -5.91 -2.13
C GLY A 59 5.69 -5.15 -0.99
N ASP A 60 5.13 -4.07 -0.43
CA ASP A 60 5.81 -3.29 0.63
C ASP A 60 4.88 -2.84 1.77
N ILE A 61 4.05 -3.77 2.28
CA ILE A 61 3.11 -3.45 3.37
C ILE A 61 3.87 -3.17 4.66
N LYS A 62 3.79 -1.91 5.12
CA LYS A 62 4.37 -1.45 6.38
C LYS A 62 3.66 -0.19 6.88
N PRO A 63 3.72 0.13 8.19
CA PRO A 63 3.04 1.31 8.76
C PRO A 63 3.39 2.66 8.08
N LYS A 64 4.59 2.78 7.49
CA LYS A 64 5.01 3.99 6.78
C LYS A 64 4.23 4.24 5.47
N ASN A 65 3.72 3.18 4.84
CA ASN A 65 3.00 3.27 3.57
C ASN A 65 1.47 3.21 3.76
N ILE A 66 1.01 3.40 5.00
CA ILE A 66 -0.41 3.42 5.35
C ILE A 66 -0.71 4.83 5.84
N LEU A 67 -1.49 5.59 5.09
CA LEU A 67 -1.86 6.97 5.46
C LEU A 67 -3.21 6.98 6.15
N LEU A 68 -3.33 7.79 7.20
CA LEU A 68 -4.57 8.01 7.92
C LEU A 68 -5.23 9.30 7.43
N CYS A 69 -6.32 9.18 6.69
CA CYS A 69 -7.03 10.34 6.16
C CYS A 69 -7.67 11.17 7.29
N PRO A 70 -7.80 12.50 7.13
CA PRO A 70 -8.56 13.31 8.07
C PRO A 70 -10.01 12.81 8.19
N SER A 71 -10.54 12.78 9.40
CA SER A 71 -11.93 12.39 9.68
C SER A 71 -12.61 13.38 10.60
N ARG A 72 -13.95 13.41 10.55
CA ARG A 72 -14.78 14.19 11.49
C ARG A 72 -14.99 13.39 12.78
N PRO A 73 -15.26 14.04 13.92
CA PRO A 73 -15.65 13.33 15.14
C PRO A 73 -16.82 12.37 14.90
N GLY A 74 -16.70 11.15 15.42
CA GLY A 74 -17.72 10.11 15.26
C GLY A 74 -17.69 9.38 13.91
N VAL A 75 -16.80 9.74 12.99
CA VAL A 75 -16.60 9.02 11.72
C VAL A 75 -15.29 8.23 11.82
N PRO A 76 -15.31 6.89 11.56
CA PRO A 76 -14.10 6.09 11.54
C PRO A 76 -13.04 6.68 10.62
N GLN A 77 -11.80 6.72 11.09
CA GLN A 77 -10.71 7.24 10.28
C GLN A 77 -10.43 6.28 9.13
N ARG A 78 -10.31 6.83 7.91
CA ARG A 78 -10.00 6.02 6.73
C ARG A 78 -8.49 5.81 6.62
N ALA A 79 -8.05 4.56 6.64
CA ALA A 79 -6.69 4.15 6.28
C ALA A 79 -6.61 3.85 4.78
N VAL A 80 -5.51 4.25 4.15
CA VAL A 80 -5.25 4.01 2.72
C VAL A 80 -3.82 3.53 2.50
N ILE A 81 -3.65 2.58 1.57
CA ILE A 81 -2.36 2.07 1.12
C ILE A 81 -1.79 3.06 0.09
N CYS A 82 -0.60 3.58 0.34
CA CYS A 82 0.11 4.47 -0.57
C CYS A 82 1.45 3.88 -1.01
N ASP A 83 2.21 4.59 -1.84
CA ASP A 83 3.55 4.19 -2.29
C ASP A 83 3.60 2.80 -2.97
N PHE A 84 3.31 2.81 -4.27
CA PHE A 84 3.33 1.63 -5.13
C PHE A 84 4.71 1.42 -5.79
N GLY A 85 5.79 2.02 -5.25
CA GLY A 85 7.12 1.98 -5.88
C GLY A 85 7.72 0.59 -6.04
N LEU A 86 7.29 -0.38 -5.22
CA LEU A 86 7.66 -1.80 -5.32
C LEU A 86 6.55 -2.70 -5.88
N ALA A 87 5.42 -2.09 -6.28
CA ALA A 87 4.30 -2.85 -6.82
C ALA A 87 4.62 -3.36 -8.23
N ARG A 88 4.10 -4.54 -8.55
CA ARG A 88 4.36 -5.22 -9.82
C ARG A 88 3.15 -6.02 -10.28
N SER A 89 3.04 -6.27 -11.58
CA SER A 89 2.03 -7.20 -12.10
C SER A 89 2.23 -8.60 -11.52
N LEU A 90 1.15 -9.25 -11.09
CA LEU A 90 1.15 -10.63 -10.61
C LEU A 90 1.68 -11.60 -11.67
N SER A 91 1.41 -11.35 -12.96
CA SER A 91 1.92 -12.17 -14.06
C SER A 91 3.44 -12.09 -14.20
N SER A 92 4.01 -10.90 -14.03
CA SER A 92 5.45 -10.68 -14.03
C SER A 92 6.12 -11.26 -12.78
N ALA A 93 5.46 -11.10 -11.62
CA ALA A 93 5.93 -11.65 -10.36
C ALA A 93 6.05 -13.19 -10.38
N ALA A 94 5.08 -13.89 -10.97
CA ALA A 94 5.09 -15.34 -11.11
C ALA A 94 6.14 -15.84 -12.11
N SER A 95 6.48 -15.03 -13.11
CA SER A 95 7.44 -15.37 -14.16
C SER A 95 8.91 -15.10 -13.77
N ALA A 96 9.13 -14.37 -12.67
CA ALA A 96 10.47 -14.10 -12.16
C ALA A 96 11.05 -15.37 -11.53
N GLY A 97 11.72 -16.21 -12.33
CA GLY A 97 12.32 -17.49 -11.93
C GLY A 97 13.52 -17.39 -10.95
N ALA A 98 13.65 -16.28 -10.21
CA ALA A 98 14.72 -16.06 -9.25
C ALA A 98 14.16 -15.61 -7.90
N THR A 99 14.55 -16.31 -6.83
CA THR A 99 14.22 -15.96 -5.45
C THR A 99 14.76 -14.58 -5.12
N HIS A 100 13.86 -13.60 -4.91
CA HIS A 100 14.23 -12.24 -4.53
C HIS A 100 13.55 -11.84 -3.22
N PHE A 101 14.28 -11.12 -2.40
CA PHE A 101 13.72 -10.42 -1.24
C PHE A 101 12.97 -9.18 -1.75
N ILE A 102 11.69 -9.05 -1.37
CA ILE A 102 10.87 -7.89 -1.70
C ILE A 102 10.34 -7.26 -0.42
N GLY A 103 10.36 -5.93 -0.40
CA GLY A 103 9.88 -5.11 0.70
C GLY A 103 11.01 -4.58 1.56
N SER A 104 10.65 -3.78 2.54
CA SER A 104 11.58 -3.17 3.49
C SER A 104 12.08 -4.20 4.50
N LEU A 105 13.34 -4.07 4.98
CA LEU A 105 14.04 -5.06 5.83
C LEU A 105 13.18 -5.85 6.84
N HIS A 106 12.39 -5.16 7.68
CA HIS A 106 11.60 -5.79 8.75
C HIS A 106 10.21 -6.29 8.31
N TYR A 107 9.78 -5.94 7.11
CA TYR A 107 8.43 -6.21 6.57
C TYR A 107 8.50 -7.00 5.25
N GLY A 108 9.70 -7.27 4.76
CA GLY A 108 9.92 -7.94 3.50
C GLY A 108 9.73 -9.44 3.62
N SER A 109 9.40 -10.06 2.49
CA SER A 109 9.25 -11.50 2.36
C SER A 109 10.13 -12.01 1.22
N ARG A 110 10.52 -13.28 1.36
CA ARG A 110 11.17 -14.00 0.27
C ARG A 110 10.09 -14.48 -0.68
N LEU A 111 10.17 -14.08 -1.94
CA LEU A 111 9.34 -14.67 -2.98
C LEU A 111 10.03 -15.89 -3.55
N ASP A 112 9.36 -17.02 -3.37
CA ASP A 112 9.72 -18.28 -3.99
C ASP A 112 9.10 -18.39 -5.39
N PRO A 113 9.76 -19.07 -6.34
CA PRO A 113 9.14 -19.43 -7.59
C PRO A 113 7.88 -20.28 -7.33
N PRO A 114 6.84 -20.17 -8.18
CA PRO A 114 5.65 -21.00 -8.04
C PRO A 114 6.06 -22.48 -8.06
N THR A 115 5.62 -23.24 -7.05
CA THR A 115 5.72 -24.70 -7.05
C THR A 115 4.84 -25.23 -8.18
N THR A 116 5.44 -25.92 -9.14
CA THR A 116 4.76 -26.70 -10.20
C THR A 116 3.88 -27.78 -9.62
#